data_AF-A0AAW0IJN5-F1
#
_entry.id   AF-A0AAW0IJN5-F1
#
_cell.length_a   1.000
_cell.length_b   1.000
_cell.length_c   1.000
_cell.angle_alpha   90.00
_cell.angle_beta   90.00
_cell.angle_gamma   90.00
#
_symmetry.space_group_name_H-M   'P 1'
#
loop_
_entity.id
_entity.type
_entity.pdbx_description
1 polymer ?
#
loop_
_entity_poly.entity_id
_entity_poly.type
_entity_poly.pdbx_seq_one_letter_code
_entity_poly.pdbx_strand_id
1 'polypeptide(L)'
;MRGKKKERIISKQEILKKKQSLKEDTGGRKFFKRSELEQKQIQKLRDQEKLELQAKSNRQSSSSSSSTTTTKASATAKTSSTTAVAATTSSLTDEQNIFLPRQEVIRRLRFLKQPITLFGEDDTARLDRLKSFSIAGFALP
;
A
#
# COMPACT_ATOMS: atom_id res chain seq x y z
N MET A 1 12.70 4.86 54.16
CA MET A 1 11.76 5.89 53.63
C MET A 1 12.25 6.68 52.41
N ARG A 2 13.56 6.71 52.07
CA ARG A 2 14.10 7.54 50.97
C ARG A 2 13.85 7.01 49.55
N GLY A 3 13.70 5.70 49.35
CA GLY A 3 13.50 5.07 48.03
C GLY A 3 12.16 5.43 47.37
N LYS A 4 11.04 5.29 48.10
CA LYS A 4 9.69 5.61 47.60
C LYS A 4 9.53 7.07 47.16
N LYS A 5 10.29 8.00 47.75
CA LYS A 5 10.28 9.43 47.38
C LYS A 5 11.04 9.66 46.07
N LYS A 6 12.14 8.95 45.82
CA LYS A 6 12.92 9.02 44.58
C LYS A 6 12.14 8.45 43.39
N GLU A 7 11.50 7.29 43.54
CA GLU A 7 10.67 6.70 42.47
C GLU A 7 9.52 7.63 42.04
N ARG A 8 8.85 8.25 43.03
CA ARG A 8 7.79 9.24 42.74
C ARG A 8 8.32 10.45 41.96
N ILE A 9 9.55 10.87 42.18
CA ILE A 9 10.16 12.00 41.46
C ILE A 9 10.50 11.60 40.02
N ILE A 10 11.11 10.42 39.83
CA ILE A 10 11.48 9.89 38.52
C ILE A 10 10.23 9.69 37.65
N SER A 11 9.21 9.02 38.20
CA SER A 11 7.94 8.79 37.50
C SER A 11 7.24 10.11 37.13
N LYS A 12 7.24 11.10 38.03
CA LYS A 12 6.71 12.44 37.73
C LYS A 12 7.46 13.12 36.59
N GLN A 13 8.79 13.04 36.57
CA GLN A 13 9.60 13.63 35.50
C GLN A 13 9.34 12.95 34.14
N GLU A 14 9.21 11.63 34.11
CA GLU A 14 8.89 10.89 32.88
C GLU A 14 7.51 11.25 32.33
N ILE A 15 6.50 11.35 33.20
CA ILE A 15 5.14 11.76 32.80
C ILE A 15 5.17 13.19 32.24
N LEU A 16 5.92 14.09 32.86
CA LEU A 16 6.05 15.48 32.38
C LEU A 16 6.74 15.55 31.02
N LYS A 17 7.85 14.81 30.83
CA LYS A 17 8.55 14.73 29.54
C LYS A 17 7.64 14.20 28.43
N LYS A 18 6.91 13.10 28.69
CA LYS A 18 5.94 12.53 27.72
C LYS A 18 4.79 13.50 27.41
N LYS A 19 4.32 14.27 28.40
CA LYS A 19 3.30 15.30 28.18
C LYS A 19 3.83 16.48 27.37
N GLN A 20 5.09 16.87 27.56
CA GLN A 20 5.73 17.94 26.80
C GLN A 20 5.91 17.54 25.33
N SER A 21 6.45 16.36 25.06
CA SER A 21 6.61 15.88 23.68
C SER A 21 5.27 15.77 22.94
N LEU A 22 4.23 15.24 23.60
CA LEU A 22 2.88 15.20 23.01
C LEU A 22 2.31 16.59 22.75
N LYS A 23 2.58 17.58 23.61
CA LYS A 23 2.13 18.96 23.40
C LYS A 23 2.84 19.63 22.21
N GLU A 24 4.12 19.34 22.02
CA GLU A 24 4.90 19.81 20.86
C GLU A 24 4.35 19.19 19.57
N ASP A 25 4.09 17.89 19.57
CA ASP A 25 3.55 17.15 18.40
C ASP A 25 2.11 17.53 18.02
N THR A 26 1.28 17.93 18.99
CA THR A 26 -0.13 18.30 18.79
C THR A 26 -0.37 19.81 18.78
N GLY A 27 0.67 20.62 19.03
CA GLY A 27 0.55 22.07 19.17
C GLY A 27 -0.43 22.49 20.28
N GLY A 28 -0.57 21.67 21.33
CA GLY A 28 -1.47 21.92 22.46
C GLY A 28 -2.97 21.77 22.15
N ARG A 29 -3.36 21.37 20.94
CA ARG A 29 -4.76 21.14 20.58
C ARG A 29 -5.25 19.80 21.13
N LYS A 30 -6.45 19.81 21.72
CA LYS A 30 -7.09 18.63 22.33
C LYS A 30 -8.06 17.91 21.38
N PHE A 31 -8.61 18.62 20.40
CA PHE A 31 -9.57 18.09 19.45
C PHE A 31 -9.02 18.25 18.04
N PHE A 32 -9.14 17.18 17.26
CA PHE A 32 -8.74 17.13 15.86
C PHE A 32 -9.93 16.69 15.04
N LYS A 33 -10.09 17.28 13.85
CA LYS A 33 -11.05 16.76 12.89
C LYS A 33 -10.53 15.45 12.33
N ARG A 34 -11.44 14.53 12.00
CA ARG A 34 -11.06 13.24 11.39
C ARG A 34 -10.20 13.43 10.13
N SER A 35 -10.50 14.44 9.32
CA SER A 35 -9.73 14.80 8.13
C SER A 35 -8.27 15.16 8.43
N GLU A 36 -8.01 15.86 9.53
CA GLU A 36 -6.66 16.27 9.92
C GLU A 36 -5.81 15.08 10.40
N LEU A 37 -6.44 14.14 11.12
CA LEU A 37 -5.78 12.91 11.55
C LEU A 37 -5.39 12.03 10.36
N GLU A 38 -6.32 11.83 9.42
CA GLU A 38 -6.06 11.03 8.21
C GLU A 38 -4.96 11.67 7.35
N GLN A 39 -4.97 12.99 7.18
CA GLN A 39 -3.89 13.71 6.47
C GLN A 39 -2.52 13.53 7.13
N LYS A 40 -2.44 13.69 8.47
CA LYS A 40 -1.18 13.49 9.21
C LYS A 40 -0.68 12.06 9.09
N GLN A 41 -1.58 11.08 9.09
CA GLN A 41 -1.23 9.66 8.92
C GLN A 41 -0.71 9.36 7.51
N ILE A 42 -1.37 9.88 6.47
CA ILE A 42 -0.93 9.74 5.08
C ILE A 42 0.45 10.39 4.89
N GLN A 43 0.67 11.58 5.44
CA GLN A 43 1.95 12.27 5.33
C GLN A 43 3.08 11.46 5.99
N LYS A 44 2.83 10.95 7.21
CA LYS A 44 3.80 10.10 7.91
C LYS A 44 4.17 8.85 7.13
N LEU A 45 3.20 8.21 6.47
CA LEU A 45 3.45 7.04 5.63
C LEU A 45 4.33 7.37 4.42
N ARG A 46 4.07 8.49 3.73
CA ARG A 46 4.88 8.94 2.60
C ARG A 46 6.32 9.25 3.00
N ASP A 47 6.49 9.93 4.13
CA ASP A 47 7.82 10.29 4.63
C ASP A 47 8.61 9.03 5.02
N GLN A 48 7.94 8.04 5.63
CA GLN A 48 8.55 6.74 5.93
C GLN A 48 8.96 5.97 4.68
N GLU A 49 8.08 5.89 3.68
CA GLU A 49 8.37 5.23 2.40
C GLU A 49 9.58 5.89 1.69
N LYS A 50 9.62 7.23 1.67
CA LYS A 50 10.72 7.98 1.09
C LYS A 50 12.05 7.70 1.79
N LEU A 51 12.05 7.68 3.13
CA LEU A 51 13.25 7.35 3.92
C LEU A 51 13.70 5.92 3.68
N GLU A 52 12.77 4.97 3.58
CA GLU A 52 13.08 3.57 3.31
C GLU A 52 13.67 3.39 1.91
N LEU A 53 13.12 4.06 0.90
CA LEU A 53 13.68 4.06 -0.46
C LEU A 53 15.10 4.66 -0.50
N GLN A 54 15.33 5.75 0.23
CA GLN A 54 16.66 6.37 0.33
C GLN A 54 17.66 5.46 1.08
N ALA A 55 17.22 4.78 2.14
CA ALA A 55 18.06 3.82 2.85
C ALA A 55 18.38 2.60 1.98
N LYS A 56 17.40 2.09 1.22
CA LYS A 56 17.58 1.01 0.24
C LYS A 56 18.52 1.41 -0.88
N SER A 57 18.39 2.63 -1.43
CA SER A 57 19.29 3.12 -2.48
C SER A 57 20.72 3.27 -1.97
N ASN A 58 20.91 3.79 -0.75
CA ASN A 58 22.23 3.91 -0.15
C ASN A 58 22.87 2.54 0.14
N ARG A 59 22.06 1.56 0.56
CA ARG A 59 22.52 0.18 0.76
C ARG A 59 22.87 -0.48 -0.57
N GLN A 60 22.08 -0.27 -1.62
CA GLN A 60 22.36 -0.77 -2.97
C GLN A 60 23.61 -0.12 -3.58
N SER A 61 23.85 1.18 -3.36
CA SER A 61 25.10 1.84 -3.77
C SER A 61 26.31 1.37 -2.97
N SER A 62 26.12 0.94 -1.72
CA SER A 62 27.19 0.33 -0.91
C SER A 62 27.43 -1.15 -1.22
N SER A 63 26.46 -1.85 -1.80
CA SER A 63 26.61 -3.26 -2.23
C SER A 63 27.02 -3.40 -3.70
N SER A 64 26.96 -2.32 -4.50
CA SER A 64 27.39 -2.32 -5.91
C SER A 64 28.88 -1.96 -6.10
N SER A 65 29.65 -1.80 -5.02
CA SER A 65 31.12 -1.63 -5.07
C SER A 65 31.90 -2.97 -5.06
N SER A 66 31.23 -4.11 -5.27
CA SER A 66 31.88 -5.40 -5.47
C SER A 66 31.21 -6.20 -6.61
N SER A 67 31.38 -5.72 -7.84
CA SER A 67 31.33 -6.58 -9.03
C SER A 67 32.08 -5.90 -10.17
N THR A 68 33.35 -6.27 -10.28
CA THR A 68 34.28 -5.92 -11.35
C THR A 68 33.81 -6.47 -12.71
N THR A 69 33.92 -5.61 -13.73
CA THR A 69 34.22 -5.88 -15.15
C THR A 69 33.28 -6.79 -15.97
N THR A 70 32.62 -6.24 -17.01
CA THR A 70 33.09 -6.29 -18.42
C THR A 70 32.02 -5.75 -19.41
N THR A 71 32.40 -4.66 -20.10
CA THR A 71 32.25 -4.35 -21.55
C THR A 71 30.91 -4.25 -22.30
N LYS A 72 30.91 -3.21 -23.17
CA LYS A 72 30.18 -2.99 -24.45
C LYS A 72 28.73 -2.48 -24.36
N ALA A 73 28.50 -1.20 -24.67
CA ALA A 73 28.36 -0.61 -26.03
C ALA A 73 26.86 -0.47 -26.34
N SER A 74 26.32 0.47 -27.12
CA SER A 74 26.71 1.70 -27.81
C SER A 74 25.40 2.16 -28.46
N ALA A 75 25.23 3.48 -28.63
CA ALA A 75 24.40 4.11 -29.67
C ALA A 75 22.87 3.90 -29.59
N THR A 76 21.98 4.71 -30.18
CA THR A 76 21.92 6.05 -30.78
C THR A 76 20.51 6.10 -31.42
N ALA A 77 19.86 7.27 -31.39
CA ALA A 77 18.81 7.73 -32.32
C ALA A 77 17.46 6.99 -32.35
N LYS A 78 16.35 7.66 -32.02
CA LYS A 78 15.51 8.59 -32.82
C LYS A 78 14.28 7.87 -33.40
N THR A 79 13.21 8.67 -33.45
CA THR A 79 12.10 8.69 -34.42
C THR A 79 10.81 7.92 -34.07
N SER A 80 9.79 8.74 -33.77
CA SER A 80 8.43 8.75 -34.33
C SER A 80 7.56 7.50 -34.30
N SER A 81 6.39 7.63 -33.65
CA SER A 81 5.03 7.48 -34.23
C SER A 81 4.05 7.15 -33.09
N THR A 82 3.16 8.08 -32.75
CA THR A 82 1.71 7.97 -33.03
C THR A 82 1.18 6.54 -33.02
N THR A 83 0.46 6.15 -31.97
CA THR A 83 -0.98 5.81 -32.05
C THR A 83 -1.47 5.42 -30.66
N ALA A 84 -2.56 6.06 -30.27
CA ALA A 84 -3.40 5.64 -29.17
C ALA A 84 -4.22 4.39 -29.58
N VAL A 85 -4.63 3.65 -28.56
CA VAL A 85 -5.75 2.69 -28.51
C VAL A 85 -5.69 1.44 -29.40
N ALA A 86 -5.40 0.29 -28.78
CA ALA A 86 -6.14 -0.95 -29.04
C ALA A 86 -5.85 -2.02 -27.97
N ALA A 87 -6.88 -2.30 -27.17
CA ALA A 87 -7.28 -3.61 -26.67
C ALA A 87 -6.19 -4.70 -26.54
N THR A 88 -5.64 -4.85 -25.33
CA THR A 88 -5.23 -6.18 -24.88
C THR A 88 -6.47 -6.95 -24.44
N THR A 89 -7.04 -7.68 -25.40
CA THR A 89 -7.95 -8.80 -25.18
C THR A 89 -7.23 -9.92 -24.42
N SER A 90 -7.02 -9.75 -23.11
CA SER A 90 -6.68 -10.88 -22.25
C SER A 90 -7.93 -11.68 -21.94
N SER A 91 -8.25 -12.58 -22.87
CA SER A 91 -9.00 -13.80 -22.56
C SER A 91 -8.28 -14.50 -21.40
N LEU A 92 -8.90 -14.50 -20.22
CA LEU A 92 -8.44 -15.22 -19.04
C LEU A 92 -9.63 -15.99 -18.46
N THR A 93 -10.18 -16.87 -19.28
CA THR A 93 -10.70 -18.14 -18.82
C THR A 93 -9.50 -19.07 -18.74
N ASP A 94 -8.97 -19.30 -17.53
CA ASP A 94 -8.31 -20.56 -17.19
C ASP A 94 -7.90 -20.53 -15.71
N GLU A 95 -8.71 -21.22 -14.91
CA GLU A 95 -8.25 -22.31 -14.04
C GLU A 95 -7.05 -22.05 -13.13
N GLN A 96 -6.94 -20.87 -12.53
CA GLN A 96 -5.92 -20.67 -11.52
C GLN A 96 -6.50 -19.99 -10.29
N ASN A 97 -6.33 -20.68 -9.17
CA ASN A 97 -6.49 -20.23 -7.80
C ASN A 97 -5.45 -19.14 -7.48
N ILE A 98 -5.35 -18.12 -8.32
CA ILE A 98 -4.51 -16.94 -8.14
C ILE A 98 -5.33 -16.03 -7.25
N PHE A 99 -4.75 -15.63 -6.13
CA PHE A 99 -5.27 -14.60 -5.26
C PHE A 99 -5.47 -13.31 -6.06
N LEU A 100 -6.62 -13.17 -6.71
CA LEU A 100 -6.96 -12.02 -7.53
C LEU A 100 -7.11 -10.82 -6.60
N PRO A 101 -6.40 -9.70 -6.85
CA PRO A 101 -6.59 -8.49 -6.08
C PRO A 101 -8.06 -8.07 -6.12
N ARG A 102 -8.60 -7.59 -4.99
CA ARG A 102 -10.01 -7.16 -4.83
C ARG A 102 -10.51 -6.26 -5.98
N GLN A 103 -9.63 -5.40 -6.49
CA GLN A 103 -9.94 -4.48 -7.58
C GLN A 103 -10.33 -5.18 -8.88
N GLU A 104 -9.67 -6.29 -9.18
CA GLU A 104 -9.91 -7.09 -10.39
C GLU A 104 -11.23 -7.85 -10.29
N VAL A 105 -11.56 -8.36 -9.10
CA VAL A 105 -12.85 -8.99 -8.80
C VAL A 105 -13.99 -8.01 -9.03
N ILE A 106 -13.85 -6.79 -8.50
CA ILE A 106 -14.84 -5.73 -8.66
C ILE A 106 -14.98 -5.33 -10.13
N ARG A 107 -13.86 -5.19 -10.86
CA ARG A 107 -13.88 -4.84 -12.28
C ARG A 107 -14.66 -5.87 -13.09
N ARG A 108 -14.40 -7.17 -12.87
CA ARG A 108 -15.10 -8.27 -13.53
C ARG A 108 -16.58 -8.32 -13.17
N LEU A 109 -16.93 -8.14 -11.88
CA LEU A 109 -18.33 -8.07 -11.44
C LEU A 109 -19.08 -6.90 -12.09
N ARG A 110 -18.46 -5.72 -12.21
CA ARG A 110 -19.06 -4.57 -12.92
C ARG A 110 -19.29 -4.88 -14.40
N PHE A 111 -18.33 -5.54 -15.05
CA PHE A 111 -18.46 -5.94 -16.45
C PHE A 111 -19.62 -6.91 -16.63
N LEU A 112 -19.76 -7.88 -15.72
CA LEU A 112 -20.88 -8.83 -15.65
C LEU A 112 -22.18 -8.21 -15.11
N LYS A 113 -22.21 -6.90 -14.84
CA LYS A 113 -23.33 -6.14 -14.27
C LYS A 113 -23.87 -6.73 -12.96
N GLN A 114 -23.02 -7.38 -12.18
CA GLN A 114 -23.35 -7.97 -10.89
C GLN A 114 -23.08 -6.98 -9.73
N PRO A 115 -23.86 -7.05 -8.63
CA PRO A 115 -23.59 -6.27 -7.42
C PRO A 115 -22.16 -6.50 -6.92
N ILE A 116 -21.41 -5.42 -6.72
CA ILE A 116 -19.96 -5.52 -6.42
C ILE A 116 -19.65 -6.16 -5.07
N THR A 117 -20.53 -5.96 -4.07
CA THR A 117 -20.43 -6.50 -2.71
C THR A 117 -21.84 -6.70 -2.18
N LEU A 118 -22.14 -7.89 -1.68
CA LEU A 118 -23.36 -8.17 -0.93
C LEU A 118 -23.13 -7.88 0.57
N PHE A 119 -24.20 -7.60 1.32
CA PHE A 119 -24.08 -7.35 2.76
C PHE A 119 -23.60 -8.62 3.49
N GLY A 120 -22.60 -8.48 4.36
CA GLY A 120 -22.01 -9.62 5.08
C GLY A 120 -21.15 -10.56 4.23
N GLU A 121 -20.83 -10.19 2.99
CA GLU A 121 -19.97 -10.96 2.10
C GLU A 121 -18.48 -10.60 2.30
N ASP A 122 -17.67 -11.61 2.61
CA ASP A 122 -16.21 -11.50 2.70
C ASP A 122 -15.53 -11.61 1.32
N ASP A 123 -14.26 -11.21 1.22
CA ASP A 123 -13.54 -11.18 -0.05
C ASP A 123 -13.36 -12.56 -0.70
N THR A 124 -13.30 -13.64 0.10
CA THR A 124 -13.26 -15.03 -0.38
C THR A 124 -14.60 -15.46 -0.97
N ALA A 125 -15.71 -15.16 -0.28
CA ALA A 125 -17.06 -15.45 -0.77
C ALA A 125 -17.37 -14.70 -2.08
N ARG A 126 -16.90 -13.46 -2.19
CA ARG A 126 -17.01 -12.64 -3.42
C ARG A 126 -16.28 -13.28 -4.60
N LEU A 127 -15.09 -13.84 -4.37
CA LEU A 127 -14.31 -14.54 -5.38
C LEU A 127 -15.01 -15.81 -5.85
N ASP A 128 -15.54 -16.60 -4.92
CA ASP A 128 -16.26 -17.82 -5.25
C ASP A 128 -17.51 -17.52 -6.06
N ARG A 129 -18.26 -16.47 -5.71
CA ARG A 129 -19.38 -16.01 -6.51
C ARG A 129 -18.95 -15.63 -7.93
N LEU A 130 -17.83 -14.91 -8.09
CA LEU A 130 -17.31 -14.58 -9.42
C LEU A 130 -16.94 -15.84 -10.21
N LYS A 131 -16.38 -16.87 -9.58
CA LYS A 131 -16.11 -18.17 -10.22
C LYS A 131 -17.42 -18.84 -10.65
N SER A 132 -18.45 -18.85 -9.79
CA SER A 132 -19.76 -19.38 -10.13
C SER A 132 -20.37 -18.69 -11.35
N PHE A 133 -20.22 -17.37 -11.49
CA PHE A 133 -20.68 -16.63 -12.68
C PHE A 133 -19.84 -16.94 -13.93
N SER A 134 -18.54 -17.17 -13.80
CA SER A 134 -17.71 -17.58 -14.92
C SER A 134 -18.09 -18.96 -15.45
N ILE A 135 -18.43 -19.89 -14.55
CA ILE A 135 -18.90 -21.23 -14.87
C ILE A 135 -20.32 -21.18 -15.45
N ALA A 136 -21.22 -20.40 -14.85
CA ALA A 136 -22.60 -20.27 -15.29
C ALA A 136 -22.75 -19.49 -16.60
N GLY A 137 -21.89 -18.50 -16.87
CA GLY A 137 -21.86 -17.75 -18.13
C GLY A 137 -21.40 -18.59 -19.33
N PHE A 138 -20.73 -19.72 -19.09
CA PHE A 138 -20.38 -20.72 -20.10
C PHE A 138 -21.47 -21.80 -20.27
N ALA A 139 -22.42 -21.87 -19.34
CA ALA A 139 -23.54 -22.82 -19.32
C ALA A 139 -24.87 -22.08 -19.51
N LEU A 140 -25.03 -21.37 -20.62
CA LEU A 140 -26.34 -20.97 -21.14
C LEU A 140 -26.52 -21.62 -22.52
N PRO A 141 -27.60 -22.38 -22.75
CA PRO A 141 -27.92 -22.99 -24.05
C PRO A 141 -28.30 -21.94 -25.11
#